data_AF-A0A842NKF4-F1
#
_entry.id   AF-A0A842NKF4-F1
#
_cell.length_a   1.000
_cell.length_b   1.000
_cell.length_c   1.000
_cell.angle_alpha   90.00
_cell.angle_beta   90.00
_cell.angle_gamma   90.00
#
_symmetry.space_group_name_H-M   'P 1'
#
loop_
_entity.id
_entity.type
_entity.pdbx_description
1 polymer ?
#
loop_
_entity_poly.entity_id
_entity_poly.type
_entity_poly.pdbx_seq_one_letter_code
_entity_poly.pdbx_strand_id
1 'polypeptide(L)'
;PSNYLKGLIIRNIKAWPENKLVKVPNGIHPSKFSPGKKKKIILSTGRLLPRKGFQYLIKAVSDIESDYEVHICGDGPMMSELRELATQVHMMVNLQNQQTHLNPHYGQ
;
A
#
# COMPACT_ATOMS: atom_id res chain seq x y z
N PRO A 1 -15.92 7.58 2.21
CA PRO A 1 -15.48 6.37 1.48
C PRO A 1 -15.91 5.02 2.07
N SER A 2 -15.96 4.81 3.40
CA SER A 2 -16.27 3.51 4.01
C SER A 2 -17.32 3.60 5.13
N ASN A 3 -17.97 2.46 5.45
CA ASN A 3 -18.87 2.36 6.60
C ASN A 3 -18.12 2.59 7.92
N TYR A 4 -16.86 2.15 8.00
CA TYR A 4 -16.00 2.40 9.15
C TYR A 4 -15.81 3.90 9.42
N LEU A 5 -15.46 4.70 8.39
CA LEU A 5 -15.33 6.15 8.56
C LEU A 5 -16.65 6.81 8.93
N LYS A 6 -17.77 6.39 8.32
CA LYS A 6 -19.11 6.87 8.69
C LYS A 6 -19.37 6.66 10.19
N GLY A 7 -19.08 5.46 10.70
CA GLY A 7 -19.21 5.14 12.12
C GLY A 7 -18.31 5.99 13.02
N LEU A 8 -17.06 6.25 12.61
CA LEU A 8 -16.16 7.13 13.36
C LEU A 8 -16.69 8.57 13.45
N ILE A 9 -17.26 9.11 12.37
CA ILE A 9 -17.83 10.47 12.36
C ILE A 9 -19.01 10.56 13.32
N ILE A 10 -19.97 9.63 13.24
CA ILE A 10 -21.16 9.63 14.11
C ILE A 10 -20.76 9.58 15.59
N ARG A 11 -19.76 8.75 15.93
CA ARG A 11 -19.30 8.59 17.31
C ARG A 11 -18.59 9.82 17.86
N ASN A 12 -17.79 10.50 17.04
CA ASN A 12 -16.87 11.53 17.50
C ASN A 12 -17.32 12.97 17.18
N ILE A 13 -18.22 13.16 16.22
CA ILE A 13 -18.66 14.47 15.74
C ILE A 13 -20.18 14.57 15.91
N LYS A 14 -20.61 14.96 17.11
CA LYS A 14 -22.03 15.02 17.54
C LYS A 14 -22.87 16.11 16.83
N ALA A 15 -22.26 16.93 15.99
CA ALA A 15 -22.89 18.09 15.35
C ALA A 15 -23.75 17.75 14.11
N TRP A 16 -23.73 16.50 13.63
CA TRP A 16 -24.38 16.13 12.37
C TRP A 16 -25.45 15.05 12.58
N PRO A 17 -26.69 15.26 12.11
CA PRO A 17 -27.72 14.24 12.19
C PRO A 17 -27.37 13.07 11.26
N GLU A 18 -27.46 11.85 11.77
CA GLU A 18 -26.99 10.64 11.09
C GLU A 18 -27.64 10.42 9.71
N ASN A 19 -28.90 10.83 9.56
CA ASN A 19 -29.65 10.73 8.30
C ASN A 19 -29.08 11.60 7.17
N LYS A 20 -28.21 12.57 7.47
CA LYS A 20 -27.53 13.40 6.47
C LYS A 20 -26.15 12.86 6.06
N LEU A 21 -25.68 11.78 6.68
CA LEU A 21 -24.36 11.22 6.38
C LEU A 21 -24.45 10.03 5.41
N VAL A 22 -24.02 10.23 4.17
CA VAL A 22 -24.03 9.21 3.11
C VAL A 22 -22.61 8.75 2.80
N LYS A 23 -22.42 7.43 2.66
CA LYS A 23 -21.14 6.87 2.21
C LYS A 23 -21.08 6.92 0.68
N VAL A 24 -20.12 7.67 0.17
CA VAL A 24 -19.70 7.60 -1.24
C VAL A 24 -18.32 6.89 -1.30
N PRO A 25 -18.20 5.71 -1.94
CA PRO A 25 -16.93 5.02 -2.12
C PRO A 25 -16.03 5.72 -3.15
N ASN A 26 -14.74 5.41 -3.13
CA ASN A 26 -13.81 5.92 -4.15
C ASN A 26 -14.08 5.21 -5.49
N GLY A 27 -14.14 5.99 -6.57
CA GLY A 27 -14.28 5.45 -7.92
C GLY A 27 -12.97 4.89 -8.48
N ILE A 28 -13.09 3.94 -9.39
CA ILE A 28 -12.03 3.45 -10.27
C ILE A 28 -12.55 3.48 -11.71
N HIS A 29 -11.67 3.53 -12.70
CA HIS A 29 -12.02 3.39 -14.11
C HIS A 29 -11.71 1.96 -14.55
N PRO A 30 -12.69 1.03 -14.63
CA PRO A 30 -12.39 -0.38 -14.90
C PRO A 30 -11.71 -0.60 -16.25
N SER A 31 -11.99 0.24 -17.24
CA SER A 31 -11.34 0.18 -18.56
C SER A 31 -9.83 0.44 -18.54
N LYS A 32 -9.28 1.00 -17.46
CA LYS A 32 -7.84 1.19 -17.28
C LYS A 32 -7.13 0.00 -16.65
N PHE A 33 -7.86 -1.05 -16.25
CA PHE A 33 -7.31 -2.20 -15.55
C PHE A 33 -7.77 -3.49 -16.21
N SER A 34 -6.84 -4.21 -16.81
CA SER A 34 -7.08 -5.57 -17.29
C SER A 34 -6.36 -6.58 -16.39
N PRO A 35 -6.93 -7.76 -16.10
CA PRO A 35 -6.20 -8.78 -15.36
C PRO A 35 -5.01 -9.29 -16.19
N GLY A 36 -3.79 -8.94 -15.78
CA GLY A 36 -2.56 -9.46 -16.36
C GLY A 36 -2.16 -10.85 -15.86
N LYS A 37 -1.08 -11.42 -16.42
CA LYS A 37 -0.49 -12.68 -15.94
C LYS A 37 0.04 -12.51 -14.52
N LYS A 38 -0.38 -13.39 -13.60
CA LYS A 38 0.08 -13.38 -12.21
C LYS A 38 1.59 -13.64 -12.11
N LYS A 39 2.28 -12.78 -11.37
CA LYS A 39 3.69 -12.91 -11.00
C LYS A 39 3.82 -13.17 -9.50
N LYS A 40 4.93 -13.75 -9.06
CA LYS A 40 5.24 -13.99 -7.64
C LYS A 40 5.76 -12.72 -6.96
N ILE A 41 4.93 -11.67 -6.97
CA ILE A 41 5.29 -10.35 -6.45
C ILE A 41 4.25 -9.92 -5.42
N ILE A 42 4.75 -9.50 -4.25
CA ILE A 42 3.97 -8.82 -3.22
C ILE A 42 4.24 -7.32 -3.41
N LEU A 43 3.27 -6.59 -3.98
CA LEU A 43 3.38 -5.15 -4.22
C LEU A 43 2.74 -4.36 -3.08
N SER A 44 3.47 -3.37 -2.57
CA SER A 44 2.95 -2.37 -1.63
C SER A 44 3.33 -0.97 -2.11
N THR A 45 2.37 -0.05 -2.18
CA THR A 45 2.61 1.29 -2.75
C THR A 45 2.00 2.43 -1.93
N GLY A 46 2.68 3.57 -1.93
CA GLY A 46 2.23 4.81 -1.32
C GLY A 46 3.40 5.66 -0.82
N ARG A 47 3.10 6.84 -0.25
CA ARG A 47 4.12 7.69 0.37
C ARG A 47 4.79 6.97 1.54
N LEU A 48 6.12 6.92 1.59
CA LEU A 48 6.91 6.20 2.59
C LEU A 48 6.92 6.94 3.94
N LEU A 49 5.81 6.86 4.66
CA LEU A 49 5.59 7.47 5.98
C LEU A 49 5.43 6.40 7.06
N PRO A 50 5.82 6.64 8.33
CA PRO A 50 5.76 5.66 9.42
C PRO A 50 4.39 4.99 9.59
N ARG A 51 3.32 5.79 9.50
CA ARG A 51 1.92 5.32 9.60
C ARG A 51 1.46 4.41 8.46
N LYS A 52 2.24 4.25 7.39
CA LYS A 52 1.92 3.35 6.28
C LYS A 52 2.39 1.92 6.53
N GLY A 53 3.29 1.70 7.49
CA GLY A 53 3.59 0.36 8.00
C GLY A 53 4.45 -0.52 7.08
N PHE A 54 5.18 0.04 6.10
CA PHE A 54 6.06 -0.73 5.22
C PHE A 54 7.13 -1.53 5.98
N GLN A 55 7.61 -0.99 7.10
CA GLN A 55 8.55 -1.66 8.00
C GLN A 55 7.99 -2.97 8.56
N TYR A 56 6.66 -3.07 8.75
CA TYR A 56 6.03 -4.29 9.23
C TYR A 56 5.92 -5.34 8.13
N LEU A 57 5.74 -4.92 6.86
CA LEU A 57 5.77 -5.85 5.73
C LEU A 57 7.15 -6.48 5.61
N ILE A 58 8.23 -5.69 5.65
CA ILE A 58 9.61 -6.20 5.58
C ILE A 58 9.90 -7.17 6.73
N LYS A 59 9.51 -6.80 7.96
CA LYS A 59 9.66 -7.68 9.13
C LYS A 59 8.85 -8.96 9.04
N ALA A 60 7.64 -8.90 8.49
CA ALA A 60 6.79 -10.10 8.36
C ALA A 60 7.37 -11.13 7.37
N VAL A 61 8.26 -10.70 6.48
CA VAL A 61 8.89 -11.57 5.48
C VAL A 61 10.36 -11.84 5.76
N SER A 62 10.89 -11.41 6.91
CA SER A 62 12.34 -11.45 7.16
C SER A 62 12.92 -12.85 7.08
N ASP A 63 12.18 -13.82 7.64
CA ASP A 63 12.64 -15.18 7.83
C ASP A 63 11.94 -16.15 6.86
N ILE A 64 11.19 -15.61 5.88
CA ILE A 64 10.46 -16.41 4.89
C ILE A 64 11.39 -16.72 3.72
N GLU A 65 11.69 -17.99 3.52
CA GLU A 65 12.32 -18.49 2.30
C GLU A 65 11.24 -18.76 1.25
N SER A 66 11.25 -17.99 0.18
CA SER A 66 10.24 -18.04 -0.88
C SER A 66 10.81 -17.48 -2.17
N ASP A 67 10.26 -17.92 -3.30
CA ASP A 67 10.58 -17.35 -4.62
C ASP A 67 9.69 -16.14 -4.98
N TYR A 68 9.00 -15.59 -3.98
CA TYR A 68 8.30 -14.31 -4.09
C TYR A 68 9.26 -13.13 -3.86
N GLU A 69 8.93 -12.02 -4.49
CA GLU A 69 9.63 -10.74 -4.31
C GLU A 69 8.70 -9.72 -3.67
N VAL A 70 9.21 -8.92 -2.72
CA VAL A 70 8.48 -7.75 -2.22
C VAL A 70 8.89 -6.52 -3.03
N HIS A 71 7.92 -5.78 -3.52
CA HIS A 71 8.15 -4.51 -4.19
C HIS A 71 7.44 -3.40 -3.43
N ILE A 72 8.21 -2.43 -2.92
CA ILE A 72 7.72 -1.24 -2.24
C ILE A 72 7.94 -0.03 -3.15
N CYS A 73 6.85 0.54 -3.66
CA CYS A 73 6.89 1.64 -4.62
C CYS A 73 6.34 2.93 -3.99
N GLY A 74 7.21 3.93 -3.79
CA GLY A 74 6.89 5.08 -2.97
C GLY A 74 8.05 6.05 -2.82
N ASP A 75 7.74 7.29 -2.46
CA ASP A 75 8.71 8.28 -2.00
C ASP A 75 8.34 8.76 -0.60
N GLY A 76 9.35 9.09 0.23
CA GLY A 76 9.10 9.64 1.56
C GLY A 76 10.28 9.51 2.53
N PRO A 77 10.13 10.10 3.72
CA PRO A 77 11.20 10.18 4.72
C PRO A 77 11.72 8.82 5.21
N MET A 78 10.93 7.76 5.12
CA MET A 78 11.37 6.42 5.54
C MET A 78 12.24 5.69 4.52
N MET A 79 12.59 6.30 3.38
CA MET A 79 13.31 5.60 2.32
C MET A 79 14.62 4.95 2.80
N SER A 80 15.45 5.68 3.55
CA SER A 80 16.72 5.13 4.08
C SER A 80 16.47 3.96 5.02
N GLU A 81 15.61 4.16 6.03
CA GLU A 81 15.28 3.14 7.03
C GLU A 81 14.73 1.86 6.40
N LEU A 82 13.85 1.98 5.40
CA LEU A 82 13.27 0.81 4.74
C LEU A 82 14.29 0.09 3.83
N ARG A 83 15.26 0.81 3.25
CA ARG A 83 16.37 0.18 2.51
C ARG A 83 17.29 -0.58 3.44
N GLU A 84 17.60 -0.02 4.61
CA GLU A 84 18.41 -0.69 5.63
C GLU A 84 17.72 -1.95 6.16
N LEU A 85 16.40 -1.89 6.42
CA LEU A 85 15.64 -3.08 6.82
C LEU A 85 15.62 -4.15 5.72
N ALA A 86 15.54 -3.74 4.46
CA ALA A 86 15.50 -4.65 3.31
C ALA A 86 16.80 -5.44 3.09
N THR A 87 17.95 -5.01 3.63
CA THR A 87 19.20 -5.78 3.52
C THR A 87 19.32 -6.87 4.58
N GLN A 88 18.42 -6.88 5.56
CA GLN A 88 18.48 -7.77 6.73
C GLN A 88 17.54 -8.98 6.62
N VAL A 89 16.97 -9.23 5.44
CA VAL A 89 15.92 -10.23 5.22
C VAL A 89 16.32 -11.25 4.16
N HIS A 90 15.80 -12.48 4.27
CA HIS A 90 16.08 -13.55 3.31
C HIS A 90 15.35 -13.38 1.98
N MET A 91 14.12 -12.85 2.02
CA MET A 91 13.33 -12.62 0.82
C MET A 91 13.76 -11.33 0.11
N MET A 92 13.80 -11.33 -1.22
CA MET A 92 14.20 -10.14 -1.97
C MET A 92 13.18 -9.01 -1.80
N VAL A 93 13.65 -7.84 -1.34
CA VAL A 93 12.84 -6.62 -1.18
C VAL A 93 13.40 -5.49 -2.06
N ASN A 94 12.60 -5.05 -3.01
CA ASN A 94 12.92 -3.97 -3.96
C ASN A 94 12.20 -2.67 -3.59
N LEU A 95 12.96 -1.58 -3.40
CA LEU A 95 12.41 -0.24 -3.13
C LEU A 95 12.60 0.69 -4.33
N GLN A 96 11.50 1.23 -4.84
CA GLN A 96 11.46 2.10 -6.03
C GLN A 96 10.71 3.40 -5.74
N ASN A 97 11.21 4.50 -6.29
CA ASN A 97 10.54 5.81 -6.24
C ASN A 97 9.29 5.79 -7.13
N GLN A 98 8.31 6.66 -6.88
CA GLN A 98 7.09 6.69 -7.72
C GLN A 98 7.33 7.30 -9.10
N GLN A 99 8.40 8.08 -9.27
CA GLN A 99 8.73 8.78 -10.52
C GLN A 99 9.36 7.88 -11.59
N THR A 100 10.08 6.83 -11.19
CA THR A 100 10.39 5.75 -12.12
C THR A 100 9.06 5.11 -12.47
N HIS A 101 8.58 5.30 -13.71
CA HIS A 101 7.38 4.66 -14.25
C HIS A 101 7.18 3.32 -13.56
N LEU A 102 6.09 3.15 -12.79
CA LEU A 102 5.75 1.86 -12.20
C LEU A 102 6.01 0.83 -13.30
N ASN A 103 7.01 -0.04 -13.06
CA ASN A 103 7.54 -0.93 -14.07
C ASN A 103 6.34 -1.53 -14.82
N PRO A 104 6.25 -1.50 -16.17
CA PRO A 104 5.03 -1.88 -16.91
C PRO A 104 4.46 -3.26 -16.55
N HIS A 105 5.21 -4.05 -15.79
CA HIS A 105 4.76 -5.23 -15.05
C HIS A 105 3.59 -5.03 -14.07
N TYR A 106 3.30 -3.81 -13.59
CA TYR A 106 2.24 -3.55 -12.60
C TYR A 106 0.95 -2.97 -13.17
N GLY A 107 0.96 -2.61 -14.46
CA GLY A 107 -0.19 -2.03 -15.15
C GLY A 107 -0.12 -2.35 -16.64
N GLN A 108 -0.73 -3.47 -17.01
CA GLN A 108 -1.33 -3.72 -18.32
C GLN A 108 -2.71 -4.31 -18.06
#